data_AF-A0A7V1V260-F1
#
_entry.id   AF-A0A7V1V260-F1
#
_cell.length_a   1.000
_cell.length_b   1.000
_cell.length_c   1.000
_cell.angle_alpha   90.00
_cell.angle_beta   90.00
_cell.angle_gamma   90.00
#
_symmetry.space_group_name_H-M   'P 1'
#
loop_
_entity.id
_entity.type
_entity.pdbx_description
1 polymer ?
#
loop_
_entity_poly.entity_id
_entity_poly.type
_entity_poly.pdbx_seq_one_letter_code
_entity_poly.pdbx_strand_id
1 'polypeptide(L)' 'MSLFVPSHARPLTVDRAVVRWERGEEFGAEFLSLQPAEQERLGLFLTSLKKDAKT' A
#
# COMPACT_ATOMS: atom_id res chain seq x y z
N MET A 1 6.67 -8.58 -2.78
CA MET A 1 6.24 -7.57 -3.79
C MET A 1 6.74 -6.20 -3.35
N SER A 2 7.08 -5.31 -4.28
CA SER A 2 7.50 -3.94 -3.97
C SER A 2 6.44 -2.96 -4.45
N LEU A 3 5.95 -2.11 -3.54
CA LEU A 3 4.99 -1.04 -3.85
C LEU A 3 5.70 0.31 -3.75
N PHE A 4 5.74 1.05 -4.86
CA PHE A 4 6.28 2.40 -4.90
C PHE A 4 5.20 3.38 -4.44
N VAL A 5 5.49 4.11 -3.38
CA VAL A 5 4.56 5.04 -2.76
C VAL A 5 5.11 6.46 -2.91
N PRO A 6 4.31 7.42 -3.40
CA PRO A 6 4.71 8.81 -3.46
C PRO A 6 5.18 9.32 -2.09
N SER A 7 6.23 10.14 -2.08
CA SER A 7 6.82 10.75 -0.87
C SER A 7 7.65 9.80 0.02
N HIS A 8 7.74 8.51 -0.29
CA HIS A 8 8.65 7.59 0.40
C HIS A 8 9.94 7.39 -0.39
N ALA A 9 11.09 7.58 0.27
CA ALA A 9 12.40 7.43 -0.36
C ALA A 9 12.74 5.98 -0.81
N ARG A 10 12.03 4.98 -0.28
CA ARG A 10 12.20 3.56 -0.64
C ARG A 10 10.83 2.88 -0.81
N PRO A 11 10.70 1.83 -1.63
CA PRO A 11 9.44 1.11 -1.77
C PRO A 11 8.97 0.49 -0.44
N LEU A 12 7.67 0.25 -0.32
CA LEU A 12 7.13 -0.64 0.69
C LEU A 12 7.37 -2.09 0.28
N THR A 13 7.80 -2.92 1.22
CA THR A 13 7.93 -4.36 1.00
C THR A 13 6.70 -5.07 1.53
N VAL A 14 5.98 -5.75 0.64
CA VAL A 14 4.84 -6.60 0.98
C VAL A 14 5.29 -8.05 0.94
N ASP A 15 5.23 -8.71 2.10
CA ASP A 15 5.70 -10.09 2.28
C ASP A 15 4.74 -11.07 1.61
N ARG A 16 3.43 -10.89 1.84
CA ARG A 16 2.38 -11.73 1.25
C ARG A 16 1.17 -10.89 0.86
N ALA A 17 0.66 -11.14 -0.34
CA ALA A 17 -0.59 -10.59 -0.82
C ALA A 17 -1.41 -11.68 -1.52
N VAL A 18 -2.73 -11.48 -1.59
CA VAL A 18 -3.66 -12.34 -2.32
C VAL A 18 -4.53 -11.48 -3.24
N VAL A 19 -4.74 -11.93 -4.47
CA VAL A 19 -5.70 -11.30 -5.37
C VAL A 19 -7.11 -11.61 -4.86
N ARG A 20 -7.93 -10.56 -4.69
CA ARG A 20 -9.32 -10.66 -4.22
C ARG A 20 -10.33 -10.58 -5.35
N TRP A 21 -10.00 -9.84 -6.40
CA TRP A 21 -10.80 -9.73 -7.60
C TRP A 21 -9.92 -9.35 -8.79
N GLU A 22 -10.41 -9.62 -9.99
CA GLU A 22 -9.83 -9.20 -11.26
C GLU A 22 -10.91 -8.59 -12.16
N ARG A 23 -10.52 -7.63 -12.99
CA ARG A 23 -11.35 -7.01 -14.02
C ARG A 23 -10.48 -6.58 -15.19
N GLY A 24 -10.45 -7.38 -16.24
CA GLY A 24 -9.61 -7.11 -17.40
C GLY A 24 -8.13 -7.10 -16.99
N GLU A 25 -7.48 -5.95 -17.13
CA GLU A 25 -6.06 -5.76 -16.77
C GLU A 25 -5.86 -5.23 -15.34
N GLU A 26 -6.95 -5.03 -14.59
CA GLU A 26 -6.90 -4.55 -13.21
C GLU A 26 -7.19 -5.68 -12.21
N PHE A 27 -6.58 -5.58 -11.03
CA PHE A 27 -6.87 -6.49 -9.93
C PHE A 27 -6.82 -5.77 -8.59
N GLY A 28 -7.63 -6.26 -7.65
CA GLY A 28 -7.55 -5.88 -6.25
C GLY A 28 -6.71 -6.90 -5.49
N ALA A 29 -5.73 -6.42 -4.73
CA ALA A 29 -4.93 -7.26 -3.84
C ALA A 29 -5.15 -6.88 -2.37
N GLU A 30 -5.21 -7.88 -1.51
CA GLU A 30 -5.15 -7.71 -0.06
C GLU A 30 -3.78 -8.12 0.45
N PHE A 31 -3.17 -7.29 1.31
CA PHE A 31 -1.90 -7.59 1.92
C PHE A 31 -2.13 -8.41 3.18
N LEU A 32 -1.72 -9.68 3.14
CA LEU A 32 -1.89 -10.65 4.23
C LEU A 32 -0.81 -10.50 5.30
N SER A 33 0.38 -10.04 4.91
CA SER A 33 1.46 -9.77 5.85
C SER A 33 2.39 -8.66 5.33
N LEU A 34 2.74 -7.76 6.24
CA LEU A 34 3.82 -6.79 6.12
C LEU A 34 4.64 -6.82 7.40
N GLN A 35 5.92 -6.50 7.28
CA GLN A 35 6.73 -6.19 8.45
C GLN A 35 6.16 -4.98 9.21
N PRO A 36 6.24 -4.92 10.55
CA PRO A 36 5.66 -3.83 11.34
C PRO A 36 6.11 -2.43 10.88
N ALA A 37 7.39 -2.28 10.54
CA ALA A 37 7.93 -1.02 10.03
C ALA A 37 7.31 -0.60 8.68
N GLU A 38 6.97 -1.57 7.82
CA GLU A 38 6.31 -1.30 6.54
C GLU A 38 4.83 -0.94 6.75
N GLN A 39 4.18 -1.56 7.73
CA GLN A 39 2.80 -1.24 8.11
C GLN A 39 2.68 0.19 8.65
N GLU A 40 3.61 0.64 9.50
CA GLU A 40 3.66 2.02 9.99
C GLU A 40 3.82 3.02 8.83
N ARG A 41 4.77 2.76 7.93
CA ARG A 41 5.03 3.60 6.76
C ARG A 41 3.80 3.71 5.84
N LEU A 42 3.09 2.60 5.62
CA LEU A 42 1.83 2.57 4.88
C LEU A 42 0.74 3.38 5.60
N GLY A 43 0.62 3.24 6.93
CA GLY A 43 -0.34 3.99 7.73
C GLY A 43 -0.14 5.51 7.67
N LEU A 44 1.12 5.96 7.70
CA LEU A 44 1.48 7.37 7.53
C LEU A 44 1.06 7.90 6.15
N PHE A 45 1.30 7.13 5.09
CA PHE A 45 0.88 7.48 3.74
C PHE A 45 -0.65 7.59 3.63
N LEU A 46 -1.38 6.59 4.10
CA LEU A 46 -2.85 6.60 4.04
C LEU A 46 -3.43 7.79 4.84
N THR A 47 -2.76 8.21 5.90
CA THR A 47 -3.14 9.39 6.68
C THR A 47 -2.87 10.69 5.93
N SER A 48 -1.76 10.80 5.18
CA SER A 48 -1.49 11.99 4.36
C SER A 48 -2.54 12.15 3.26
N LEU A 49 -2.91 11.07 2.58
CA LEU A 49 -3.96 11.10 1.54
C LEU A 49 -5.31 11.63 2.06
N LYS A 50 -5.67 11.32 3.30
CA LYS A 50 -6.91 11.83 3.93
C LYS A 50 -6.88 13.33 4.21
N LYS A 51 -5.69 13.90 4.43
CA LYS A 51 -5.54 15.34 4.65
C LYS A 51 -5.70 16.11 3.33
N ASP A 52 -5.15 15.56 2.25
CA ASP A 52 -5.20 16.19 0.92
C ASP A 52 -6.62 16.20 0.34
N ALA A 53 -7.43 15.18 0.62
CA ALA A 53 -8.83 15.10 0.16
C ALA A 53 -9.81 16.09 0.86
N LYS A 54 -9.35 16.84 1.87
CA LYS A 54 -10.17 17.79 2.64
C LYS A 54 -9.89 19.26 2.28
N THR A 55 -9.13 19.51 1.22
CA THR A 55 -8.82 20.86 0.69
C THR A 55 -9.49 21.02 -0.67
#